data_AF-X1V9V6-F1
#
_entry.id   AF-X1V9V6-F1
#
_cell.length_a   1.000
_cell.length_b   1.000
_cell.length_c   1.000
_cell.angle_alpha   90.00
_cell.angle_beta   90.00
_cell.angle_gamma   90.00
#
_symmetry.space_group_name_H-M   'P 1'
#
loop_
_entity.id
_entity.type
_entity.pdbx_description
1 polymer ?
#
loop_
_entity_poly.entity_id
_entity_poly.type
_entity_poly.pdbx_seq_one_letter_code
_entity_poly.pdbx_strand_id
1 'polypeptide(L)'
;MNKIELAGMYDLHIHSAPDLIARCIDDIEAARQAAEARMAGILLKSHYAFTCDRAQIAEKIVPNIKIYGALTLNESVGGLNVSAVETALRLGTTEIFMPTISAANHLRGERRQGGISILDEDGSLVPVMKEILNLINEHNAILGTGHISKREIEILV
;
A
#
# COMPACT_ATOMS: atom_id res chain seq x y z
N MET A 1 -16.89 29.48 1.15
CA MET A 1 -16.56 28.05 1.31
C MET A 1 -16.06 27.86 2.73
N ASN A 2 -16.75 27.07 3.55
CA ASN A 2 -16.23 26.73 4.88
C ASN A 2 -15.00 25.85 4.68
N LYS A 3 -13.84 26.26 5.22
CA LYS A 3 -12.62 25.46 5.16
C LYS A 3 -12.77 24.30 6.15
N ILE A 4 -12.46 23.08 5.70
CA ILE A 4 -12.36 21.90 6.55
C ILE A 4 -10.99 21.95 7.24
N GLU A 5 -10.95 21.72 8.55
CA GLU A 5 -9.71 21.57 9.31
C GLU A 5 -9.21 20.14 9.20
N LEU A 6 -7.95 19.95 8.78
CA LEU A 6 -7.32 18.64 8.63
C LEU A 6 -6.56 18.19 9.89
N ALA A 7 -6.64 18.98 10.97
CA ALA A 7 -5.87 18.74 12.17
C ALA A 7 -6.21 17.38 12.78
N GLY A 8 -5.19 16.57 13.04
CA GLY A 8 -5.37 15.22 13.61
C GLY A 8 -5.80 14.14 12.62
N MET A 9 -6.04 14.45 11.34
CA MET A 9 -6.45 13.47 10.32
C MET A 9 -5.25 12.68 9.80
N TYR A 10 -5.54 11.51 9.22
CA TYR A 10 -4.59 10.69 8.47
C TYR A 10 -5.03 10.56 7.00
N ASP A 11 -4.09 10.64 6.07
CA ASP A 11 -4.29 10.23 4.67
C ASP A 11 -3.46 8.98 4.40
N LEU A 12 -4.14 7.86 4.11
CA LEU A 12 -3.51 6.55 3.98
C LEU A 12 -3.13 6.20 2.53
N HIS A 13 -3.28 7.10 1.56
CA HIS A 13 -3.10 6.76 0.15
C HIS A 13 -2.43 7.87 -0.66
N ILE A 14 -1.21 8.23 -0.27
CA ILE A 14 -0.42 9.23 -1.00
C ILE A 14 0.56 8.56 -1.97
N HIS A 15 0.55 9.04 -3.20
CA HIS A 15 1.52 8.67 -4.23
C HIS A 15 2.50 9.82 -4.50
N SER A 16 3.73 9.69 -4.02
CA SER A 16 4.80 10.70 -4.09
C SER A 16 6.04 10.16 -4.82
N ALA A 17 6.89 11.07 -5.31
CA ALA A 17 8.18 10.73 -5.88
C ALA A 17 9.19 10.34 -4.78
N PRO A 18 10.12 9.40 -5.04
CA PRO A 18 10.39 8.75 -6.32
C PRO A 18 9.39 7.63 -6.66
N ASP A 19 8.91 7.63 -7.89
CA ASP A 19 7.98 6.60 -8.41
C ASP A 19 8.18 6.43 -9.92
N LEU A 20 7.71 5.32 -10.49
CA LEU A 20 7.82 5.07 -11.94
C LEU A 20 6.93 6.03 -12.73
N ILE A 21 5.78 6.39 -12.16
CA ILE A 21 4.88 7.42 -12.69
C ILE A 21 5.29 8.75 -12.07
N ALA A 22 5.54 9.76 -12.89
CA ALA A 22 5.87 11.10 -12.42
C ALA A 22 4.79 11.61 -11.44
N ARG A 23 5.22 12.03 -10.25
CA ARG A 23 4.36 12.59 -9.20
C ARG A 23 4.54 14.09 -9.12
N CYS A 24 3.52 14.80 -8.66
CA CYS A 24 3.54 16.26 -8.53
C CYS A 24 4.42 16.74 -7.37
N ILE A 25 4.67 15.87 -6.40
CA ILE A 25 5.46 16.16 -5.19
C ILE A 25 6.28 14.94 -4.79
N ASP A 26 7.38 15.19 -4.08
CA ASP A 26 8.18 14.13 -3.44
C ASP A 26 7.70 13.80 -2.01
N ASP A 27 8.31 12.76 -1.41
CA ASP A 27 7.97 12.30 -0.06
C ASP A 27 8.10 13.38 1.02
N ILE A 28 9.12 14.25 0.89
CA ILE A 28 9.42 15.31 1.87
C ILE A 28 8.42 16.46 1.68
N GLU A 29 8.10 16.81 0.44
CA GLU A 29 7.09 17.82 0.11
C GLU A 29 5.71 17.39 0.59
N ALA A 30 5.31 16.13 0.37
CA ALA A 30 4.06 15.57 0.88
C ALA A 30 3.99 15.67 2.41
N ALA A 31 5.09 15.28 3.08
CA ALA A 31 5.20 15.38 4.53
C ALA A 31 5.10 16.82 5.04
N ARG A 32 5.79 17.78 4.40
CA ARG A 32 5.72 19.20 4.77
C ARG A 32 4.31 19.75 4.64
N GLN A 33 3.63 19.48 3.52
CA GLN A 33 2.27 19.96 3.30
C GLN A 33 1.30 19.40 4.34
N ALA A 34 1.41 18.11 4.67
CA ALA A 34 0.58 17.50 5.69
C ALA A 34 0.88 18.04 7.10
N ALA A 35 2.15 18.29 7.43
CA ALA A 35 2.55 18.89 8.70
C ALA A 35 2.05 20.35 8.83
N GLU A 36 2.16 21.16 7.78
CA GLU A 36 1.61 22.52 7.71
C GLU A 36 0.08 22.53 7.88
N ALA A 37 -0.59 21.49 7.36
CA ALA A 37 -2.02 21.27 7.55
C ALA A 37 -2.41 20.72 8.94
N ARG A 38 -1.42 20.48 9.82
CA ARG A 38 -1.57 19.89 11.16
C ARG A 38 -2.15 18.47 11.17
N MET A 39 -2.01 17.73 10.07
CA MET A 39 -2.40 16.32 10.02
C MET A 39 -1.58 15.50 11.00
N ALA A 40 -2.16 14.42 11.53
CA ALA A 40 -1.46 13.52 12.44
C ALA A 40 -0.49 12.58 11.71
N GLY A 41 -0.77 12.27 10.44
CA GLY A 41 0.15 11.51 9.62
C GLY A 41 -0.32 11.22 8.21
N ILE A 42 0.56 10.64 7.43
CA ILE A 42 0.32 10.21 6.06
C ILE A 42 0.92 8.83 5.82
N LEU A 43 0.39 8.10 4.83
CA LEU A 43 1.00 6.88 4.33
C LEU A 43 1.43 7.06 2.87
N LEU A 44 2.70 6.78 2.61
CA LEU A 44 3.27 6.78 1.27
C LEU A 44 3.06 5.42 0.63
N LYS A 45 2.52 5.39 -0.58
CA LYS A 45 2.24 4.19 -1.36
C LYS A 45 2.85 4.30 -2.75
N SER A 46 3.39 3.19 -3.25
CA SER A 46 3.72 3.02 -4.67
C SER A 46 3.10 1.73 -5.18
N HIS A 47 2.75 1.72 -6.47
CA HIS A 47 2.37 0.50 -7.17
C HIS A 47 3.59 -0.35 -7.55
N TYR A 48 4.80 0.21 -7.49
CA TYR A 48 6.00 -0.41 -8.03
C TYR A 48 7.04 -0.69 -6.96
N ALA A 49 7.18 0.25 -6.02
CA ALA A 49 8.25 0.26 -5.05
C ALA A 49 7.73 0.07 -3.63
N PHE A 50 8.62 -0.43 -2.79
CA PHE A 50 8.49 -0.38 -1.35
C PHE A 50 8.64 1.06 -0.84
N THR A 51 7.88 1.44 0.20
CA THR A 51 7.85 2.83 0.69
C THR A 51 8.11 3.02 2.19
N CYS A 52 8.36 1.96 2.97
CA CYS A 52 8.66 2.11 4.40
C CYS A 52 10.01 2.80 4.65
N ASP A 53 11.02 2.45 3.84
CA ASP A 53 12.35 3.04 3.90
C ASP A 53 12.34 4.56 3.67
N ARG A 54 11.68 5.02 2.61
CA ARG A 54 11.52 6.45 2.29
C ARG A 54 10.66 7.18 3.33
N ALA A 55 9.62 6.53 3.87
CA ALA A 55 8.78 7.11 4.91
C ALA A 55 9.60 7.41 6.19
N GLN A 56 10.44 6.45 6.61
CA GLN A 56 11.35 6.62 7.74
C GLN A 56 12.39 7.73 7.50
N ILE A 57 12.85 7.91 6.26
CA ILE A 57 13.77 8.99 5.91
C ILE A 57 13.04 10.35 5.96
N ALA A 58 11.87 10.45 5.36
CA ALA A 58 11.07 11.67 5.34
C ALA A 58 10.65 12.11 6.76
N GLU A 59 10.30 11.16 7.64
CA GLU A 59 9.89 11.46 9.03
C GLU A 59 11.05 12.07 9.84
N LYS A 60 12.31 11.71 9.53
CA LYS A 60 13.49 12.34 10.15
C LYS A 60 13.70 13.78 9.71
N ILE A 61 13.24 14.14 8.52
CA ILE A 61 13.45 15.45 7.91
C ILE A 61 12.33 16.43 8.29
N VAL A 62 11.09 15.93 8.40
CA VAL A 62 9.90 16.74 8.67
C VAL A 62 9.38 16.47 10.07
N PRO A 63 9.55 17.39 11.03
CA PRO A 63 9.10 17.18 12.40
C PRO A 63 7.58 17.27 12.54
N ASN A 64 7.06 16.75 13.66
CA ASN A 64 5.66 16.87 14.09
C ASN A 64 4.61 16.20 13.18
N ILE A 65 5.02 15.20 12.38
CA ILE A 65 4.11 14.36 11.61
C ILE A 65 4.58 12.91 11.62
N LYS A 66 3.64 11.97 11.56
CA LYS A 66 3.94 10.55 11.33
C LYS A 66 3.87 10.20 9.85
N ILE A 67 4.85 9.45 9.38
CA ILE A 67 4.90 9.00 7.98
C ILE A 67 5.03 7.48 7.96
N TYR A 68 4.03 6.85 7.40
CA TYR A 68 3.96 5.41 7.25
C TYR A 68 4.29 5.01 5.82
N GLY A 69 4.72 3.75 5.66
CA GLY A 69 4.94 3.15 4.36
C GLY A 69 4.10 1.89 4.18
N ALA A 70 4.03 1.47 2.93
CA ALA A 70 3.28 0.32 2.46
C ALA A 70 4.10 -0.57 1.52
N LEU A 71 3.57 -1.76 1.29
CA LEU A 71 4.00 -2.65 0.21
C LEU A 71 2.78 -3.03 -0.62
N THR A 72 2.87 -2.88 -1.94
CA THR A 72 1.83 -3.38 -2.86
C THR A 72 2.32 -4.64 -3.55
N LEU A 73 1.56 -5.73 -3.46
CA LEU A 73 1.91 -7.07 -3.97
C LEU A 73 1.74 -7.21 -5.49
N ASN A 74 2.31 -6.28 -6.26
CA ASN A 74 2.39 -6.36 -7.72
C ASN A 74 3.58 -7.20 -8.19
N GLU A 75 3.64 -7.46 -9.49
CA GLU A 75 4.75 -8.21 -10.11
C GLU A 75 6.13 -7.60 -9.82
N SER A 76 6.23 -6.29 -9.64
CA SER A 76 7.49 -5.60 -9.33
C SER A 76 8.15 -6.05 -8.02
N VAL A 77 7.38 -6.67 -7.11
CA VAL A 77 7.87 -7.24 -5.84
C VAL A 77 7.73 -8.77 -5.81
N GLY A 78 7.46 -9.40 -6.96
CA GLY A 78 7.25 -10.84 -7.09
C GLY A 78 5.81 -11.32 -6.86
N GLY A 79 4.83 -10.41 -6.83
CA GLY A 79 3.43 -10.73 -6.63
C GLY A 79 3.09 -11.04 -5.17
N LEU A 80 2.35 -12.14 -4.92
CA LEU A 80 2.00 -12.63 -3.58
C LEU A 80 3.23 -13.24 -2.87
N ASN A 81 4.23 -12.41 -2.64
CA ASN A 81 5.55 -12.78 -2.17
C ASN A 81 5.63 -12.68 -0.63
N VAL A 82 5.61 -13.82 0.05
CA VAL A 82 5.67 -13.92 1.52
C VAL A 82 6.95 -13.30 2.08
N SER A 83 8.09 -13.54 1.43
CA SER A 83 9.38 -13.02 1.89
C SER A 83 9.44 -11.48 1.84
N ALA A 84 8.84 -10.89 0.81
CA ALA A 84 8.71 -9.44 0.70
C ALA A 84 7.78 -8.88 1.79
N VAL A 85 6.65 -9.54 2.06
CA VAL A 85 5.70 -9.15 3.12
C VAL A 85 6.36 -9.23 4.49
N GLU A 86 7.02 -10.34 4.82
CA GLU A 86 7.71 -10.50 6.10
C GLU A 86 8.79 -9.42 6.30
N THR A 87 9.61 -9.18 5.28
CA THR A 87 10.66 -8.16 5.32
C THR A 87 10.08 -6.77 5.53
N ALA A 88 9.02 -6.43 4.79
CA ALA A 88 8.34 -5.14 4.89
C ALA A 88 7.76 -4.91 6.30
N LEU A 89 7.05 -5.90 6.83
CA LEU A 89 6.43 -5.81 8.15
C LEU A 89 7.48 -5.71 9.27
N ARG A 90 8.56 -6.48 9.19
CA ARG A 90 9.69 -6.38 10.14
C ARG A 90 10.38 -5.02 10.11
N LEU A 91 10.39 -4.33 8.96
CA LEU A 91 10.96 -2.98 8.84
C LEU A 91 10.01 -1.88 9.37
N GLY A 92 8.72 -2.19 9.56
CA GLY A 92 7.71 -1.27 10.09
C GLY A 92 6.67 -0.81 9.07
N THR A 93 6.47 -1.55 7.97
CA THR A 93 5.34 -1.30 7.07
C THR A 93 4.01 -1.40 7.80
N THR A 94 3.13 -0.44 7.56
CA THR A 94 1.84 -0.33 8.24
C THR A 94 0.70 -0.94 7.42
N GLU A 95 0.82 -0.96 6.09
CA GLU A 95 -0.22 -1.50 5.21
C GLU A 95 0.36 -2.37 4.09
N ILE A 96 -0.24 -3.55 3.91
CA ILE A 96 0.05 -4.46 2.80
C ILE A 96 -1.14 -4.43 1.85
N PHE A 97 -0.91 -3.91 0.64
CA PHE A 97 -1.92 -3.91 -0.41
C PHE A 97 -1.83 -5.18 -1.25
N MET A 98 -2.96 -5.81 -1.47
CA MET A 98 -3.16 -6.80 -2.52
C MET A 98 -2.82 -6.21 -3.91
N PRO A 99 -2.64 -7.06 -4.94
CA PRO A 99 -2.26 -6.59 -6.27
C PRO A 99 -3.14 -5.43 -6.76
N THR A 100 -2.52 -4.46 -7.42
CA THR A 100 -3.20 -3.32 -8.05
C THR A 100 -3.10 -3.42 -9.56
N ILE A 101 -2.04 -2.88 -10.15
CA ILE A 101 -1.86 -2.83 -11.61
C ILE A 101 -1.57 -4.22 -12.18
N SER A 102 -1.07 -5.13 -11.34
CA SER A 102 -0.85 -6.53 -11.69
C SER A 102 -2.04 -7.42 -11.34
N ALA A 103 -3.13 -6.92 -10.76
CA ALA A 103 -4.29 -7.74 -10.44
C ALA A 103 -4.97 -8.26 -11.71
N ALA A 104 -5.37 -9.53 -11.72
CA ALA A 104 -6.09 -10.12 -12.86
C ALA A 104 -7.40 -9.36 -13.16
N ASN A 105 -8.08 -8.86 -12.13
CA ASN A 105 -9.25 -8.00 -12.27
C ASN A 105 -8.94 -6.67 -12.96
N HIS A 106 -7.84 -6.02 -12.58
CA HIS A 106 -7.42 -4.76 -13.19
C HIS A 106 -7.05 -4.95 -14.67
N LEU A 107 -6.21 -5.94 -14.98
CA LEU A 107 -5.79 -6.23 -16.34
C LEU A 107 -6.97 -6.62 -17.25
N ARG A 108 -7.94 -7.37 -16.73
CA ARG A 108 -9.18 -7.67 -17.47
C ARG A 108 -9.95 -6.39 -17.81
N GLY A 109 -10.02 -5.42 -16.90
CA GLY A 109 -10.60 -4.10 -17.15
C GLY A 109 -9.88 -3.33 -18.27
N GLU A 110 -8.57 -3.52 -18.40
CA GLU A 110 -7.74 -2.99 -19.48
C GLU A 110 -7.77 -3.84 -20.77
N ARG A 111 -8.59 -4.89 -20.84
CA ARG A 111 -8.64 -5.85 -21.97
C ARG A 111 -7.32 -6.60 -22.19
N ARG A 112 -6.54 -6.80 -21.13
CA ARG A 112 -5.30 -7.60 -21.09
C ARG A 112 -5.57 -8.94 -20.42
N GLN A 113 -4.77 -9.95 -20.78
CA GLN A 113 -4.83 -11.29 -20.19
C GLN A 113 -3.80 -11.44 -19.07
N GLY A 114 -4.00 -12.45 -18.20
CA GLY A 114 -3.12 -12.77 -17.09
C GLY A 114 -3.37 -11.93 -15.84
N GLY A 115 -2.33 -11.74 -15.05
CA GLY A 115 -2.36 -11.03 -13.78
C GLY A 115 -2.53 -11.96 -12.58
N ILE A 116 -2.37 -11.36 -11.41
CA ILE A 116 -2.36 -12.04 -10.12
C ILE A 116 -3.80 -12.13 -9.61
N SER A 117 -4.25 -13.34 -9.32
CA SER A 117 -5.48 -13.65 -8.59
C SER A 117 -5.09 -14.10 -7.19
N ILE A 118 -5.88 -13.71 -6.18
CA ILE A 118 -5.74 -14.27 -4.82
C ILE A 118 -6.50 -15.59 -4.65
N LEU A 119 -7.27 -15.99 -5.66
CA LEU A 119 -8.03 -17.24 -5.70
C LEU A 119 -7.42 -18.24 -6.69
N ASP A 120 -7.53 -19.52 -6.34
CA ASP A 120 -7.26 -20.65 -7.24
C ASP A 120 -8.43 -20.92 -8.20
N GLU A 121 -8.30 -21.98 -9.02
CA GLU A 121 -9.30 -22.38 -10.01
C GLU A 121 -10.64 -22.79 -9.39
N ASP A 122 -10.63 -23.30 -8.16
CA ASP A 122 -11.82 -23.67 -7.39
C ASP A 122 -12.49 -22.46 -6.73
N GLY A 123 -11.85 -21.28 -6.80
CA GLY A 123 -12.31 -20.05 -6.19
C GLY A 123 -12.04 -19.96 -4.69
N SER A 124 -11.09 -20.75 -4.18
CA SER A 124 -10.58 -20.66 -2.81
C SER A 124 -9.33 -19.79 -2.74
N LEU A 125 -9.02 -19.22 -1.57
CA LEU A 125 -7.76 -18.47 -1.39
C LEU A 125 -6.56 -19.38 -1.70
N VAL A 126 -5.64 -18.90 -2.54
CA VAL A 126 -4.39 -19.61 -2.80
C VAL A 126 -3.63 -19.84 -1.48
N PRO A 127 -2.90 -20.97 -1.30
CA PRO A 127 -2.28 -21.32 -0.03
C PRO A 127 -1.39 -20.20 0.56
N VAL A 128 -0.62 -19.53 -0.30
CA VAL A 128 0.30 -18.46 0.08
C VAL A 128 -0.41 -17.25 0.72
N MET A 129 -1.69 -17.02 0.40
CA MET A 129 -2.46 -15.95 1.01
C MET A 129 -2.70 -16.17 2.50
N LYS A 130 -2.80 -17.42 2.95
CA LYS A 130 -2.96 -17.72 4.38
C LYS A 130 -1.72 -17.30 5.17
N GLU A 131 -0.54 -17.52 4.62
CA GLU A 131 0.73 -17.08 5.23
C GLU A 131 0.83 -15.56 5.29
N ILE A 132 0.47 -14.87 4.20
CA ILE A 132 0.45 -13.40 4.14
C ILE A 132 -0.52 -12.82 5.17
N LEU A 133 -1.74 -13.37 5.27
CA LEU A 133 -2.74 -12.92 6.24
C LEU A 133 -2.28 -13.14 7.70
N ASN A 134 -1.63 -14.27 7.97
CA ASN A 134 -1.05 -14.53 9.29
C ASN A 134 0.02 -13.49 9.63
N LEU A 135 0.93 -13.18 8.71
CA LEU A 135 1.97 -12.16 8.91
C LEU A 135 1.37 -10.78 9.18
N ILE A 136 0.36 -10.39 8.39
CA ILE A 136 -0.37 -9.11 8.57
C ILE A 136 -0.99 -9.05 9.97
N ASN A 137 -1.67 -10.13 10.39
CA ASN A 137 -2.29 -10.22 11.71
C ASN A 137 -1.25 -10.16 12.85
N GLU A 138 -0.15 -10.92 12.75
CA GLU A 138 0.93 -10.95 13.75
C GLU A 138 1.57 -9.58 13.98
N HIS A 139 1.66 -8.77 12.92
CA HIS A 139 2.25 -7.42 12.98
C HIS A 139 1.23 -6.31 13.22
N ASN A 140 -0.07 -6.63 13.39
CA ASN A 140 -1.16 -5.66 13.48
C ASN A 140 -1.15 -4.65 12.32
N ALA A 141 -0.82 -5.13 11.11
CA ALA A 141 -0.79 -4.32 9.91
C ALA A 141 -2.17 -4.26 9.24
N ILE A 142 -2.36 -3.25 8.41
CA ILE A 142 -3.58 -3.04 7.63
C ILE A 142 -3.52 -3.91 6.36
N LEU A 143 -4.65 -4.54 6.03
CA LEU A 143 -4.88 -5.24 4.78
C LEU A 143 -5.58 -4.30 3.78
N GLY A 144 -4.88 -3.91 2.71
CA GLY A 144 -5.44 -3.14 1.62
C GLY A 144 -5.91 -4.05 0.48
N THR A 145 -7.16 -3.92 0.02
CA THR A 145 -7.72 -4.82 -1.01
C THR A 145 -7.19 -4.56 -2.43
N GLY A 146 -6.51 -3.44 -2.67
CA GLY A 146 -5.93 -3.13 -3.98
C GLY A 146 -6.99 -3.10 -5.09
N HIS A 147 -6.68 -3.70 -6.23
CA HIS A 147 -7.58 -3.75 -7.39
C HIS A 147 -8.14 -5.16 -7.66
N ILE A 148 -8.15 -6.04 -6.66
CA ILE A 148 -8.77 -7.36 -6.78
C ILE A 148 -10.29 -7.22 -7.01
N SER A 149 -10.93 -8.25 -7.57
CA SER A 149 -12.35 -8.21 -7.90
C SER A 149 -13.25 -8.19 -6.68
N LYS A 150 -14.52 -7.79 -6.87
CA LYS A 150 -15.54 -7.86 -5.80
C LYS A 150 -15.62 -9.26 -5.16
N ARG A 151 -15.61 -10.33 -5.98
CA ARG A 151 -15.64 -11.72 -5.49
C ARG A 151 -14.41 -12.05 -4.64
N GLU A 152 -13.23 -11.60 -5.04
CA GLU A 152 -12.01 -11.77 -4.26
C GLU A 152 -12.09 -11.03 -2.92
N ILE A 153 -12.62 -9.80 -2.91
CA ILE A 153 -12.84 -9.03 -1.68
C ILE A 153 -13.78 -9.78 -0.73
N GLU A 154 -14.93 -10.24 -1.21
CA GLU A 154 -15.93 -10.95 -0.39
C GLU A 154 -15.43 -12.26 0.24
N ILE A 155 -14.36 -12.86 -0.32
CA ILE A 155 -13.73 -14.07 0.24
C ILE A 155 -12.59 -13.69 1.20
N LEU A 156 -11.95 -12.55 0.96
CA LEU A 156 -10.78 -12.09 1.72
C LEU A 156 -11.14 -11.46 3.08
N VAL A 157 -12.26 -10.72 3.15
CA VAL A 157 -12.71 -9.98 4.35
C VAL A 157 -14.06 -10.49 4.87
#